data_AF-A0A2H3DE62-F1
#
_entry.id   AF-A0A2H3DE62-F1
#
_cell.length_a   1.000
_cell.length_b   1.000
_cell.length_c   1.000
_cell.angle_alpha   90.00
_cell.angle_beta   90.00
_cell.angle_gamma   90.00
#
_symmetry.space_group_name_H-M   'P 1'
#
loop_
_entity.id
_entity.type
_entity.pdbx_description
1 polymer ?
#
loop_
_entity_poly.entity_id
_entity_poly.type
_entity_poly.pdbx_seq_one_letter_code
_entity_poly.pdbx_strand_id
1 'polypeptide(L)' 'MFERITSLWFHVPENPYDPTDPKMNPLNPQGLKPCCACPQTKSARDDCFLKYGTTDGDEKCQELVQNHLACMRGLGFKF' A
#
# COMPACT_ATOMS: atom_id res chain seq x y z
N MET A 1 -28.32 27.21 -2.35
CA MET A 1 -27.15 28.09 -2.59
C MET A 1 -26.31 28.11 -1.33
N PHE A 2 -25.43 27.12 -1.15
CA PHE A 2 -24.38 27.21 -0.14
C PHE A 2 -23.07 27.42 -0.89
N GLU A 3 -22.87 28.66 -1.33
CA GLU A 3 -21.54 29.19 -1.51
C GLU A 3 -20.88 29.20 -0.13
N ARG A 4 -19.93 28.29 0.08
CA ARG A 4 -19.13 28.28 1.29
C ARG A 4 -17.68 27.94 0.97
N ILE A 5 -16.96 29.03 0.70
CA ILE A 5 -15.61 29.36 1.16
C ILE A 5 -14.44 28.43 0.80
N THR A 6 -13.39 29.11 0.31
CA THR A 6 -11.95 28.85 0.48
C THR A 6 -11.14 28.19 -0.64
N SER A 7 -10.14 28.96 -1.04
CA SER A 7 -8.80 28.60 -1.51
C SER A 7 -8.62 28.08 -2.93
N LEU A 8 -8.08 28.98 -3.76
CA LEU A 8 -7.00 28.76 -4.73
C LEU A 8 -6.17 27.49 -4.39
N TRP A 9 -5.95 26.63 -5.40
CA TRP A 9 -5.04 25.46 -5.44
C TRP A 9 -5.54 24.05 -5.02
N PHE A 10 -6.68 23.55 -5.49
CA PHE A 10 -6.89 22.10 -5.55
C PHE A 10 -7.68 21.69 -6.81
N HIS A 11 -6.97 21.57 -7.94
CA HIS A 11 -7.45 20.72 -9.02
C HIS A 11 -7.23 19.27 -8.60
N VAL A 12 -8.21 18.67 -7.93
CA VAL A 12 -8.24 17.22 -7.76
C VAL A 12 -8.47 16.64 -9.16
N PRO A 13 -7.57 15.81 -9.71
CA PRO A 13 -7.81 15.19 -11.00
C PRO A 13 -9.10 14.38 -10.92
N GLU A 14 -9.94 14.54 -11.95
CA GLU A 14 -11.30 13.98 -12.01
C GLU A 14 -11.35 12.44 -11.98
N ASN A 15 -10.20 11.76 -12.01
CA ASN A 15 -10.11 10.33 -11.75
C ASN A 15 -8.73 9.96 -11.14
N PRO A 16 -8.62 9.77 -9.81
CA PRO A 16 -7.39 9.28 -9.20
C PRO A 16 -7.17 7.80 -9.53
N TYR A 17 -5.91 7.39 -9.66
CA TYR A 17 -5.54 5.98 -9.90
C TYR A 17 -5.97 5.11 -8.70
N ASP A 18 -6.86 4.15 -8.96
CA ASP A 18 -7.26 3.13 -7.97
C ASP A 18 -6.58 1.78 -8.28
N PRO A 19 -5.58 1.36 -7.46
CA PRO A 19 -4.89 0.08 -7.65
C PRO A 19 -5.75 -1.15 -7.33
N THR A 20 -6.96 -0.95 -6.81
CA THR A 20 -7.94 -2.00 -6.52
C THR A 20 -8.94 -2.20 -7.66
N ASP A 21 -9.00 -1.29 -8.64
CA ASP A 21 -9.77 -1.52 -9.87
C ASP A 21 -8.95 -2.40 -10.84
N PRO A 22 -9.41 -3.63 -11.18
CA PRO A 22 -8.71 -4.49 -12.12
C PRO A 22 -8.52 -3.87 -13.51
N LYS A 23 -9.35 -2.89 -13.90
CA LYS A 23 -9.19 -2.15 -15.16
C LYS A 23 -7.96 -1.25 -15.14
N MET A 24 -7.61 -0.71 -13.98
CA MET A 24 -6.47 0.19 -13.79
C MET A 24 -5.22 -0.57 -13.33
N ASN A 25 -5.38 -1.72 -12.66
CA ASN A 25 -4.29 -2.62 -12.27
C ASN A 25 -4.56 -4.08 -12.71
N PRO A 26 -4.23 -4.44 -13.97
CA PRO A 26 -4.43 -5.79 -14.48
C PRO A 26 -3.64 -6.88 -13.76
N LEU A 27 -2.58 -6.51 -13.02
CA LEU A 27 -1.77 -7.43 -12.20
C LEU A 27 -2.46 -7.81 -10.89
N ASN A 28 -3.54 -7.11 -10.53
CA ASN A 28 -4.40 -7.40 -9.39
C ASN A 28 -5.84 -7.72 -9.87
N PRO A 29 -6.04 -8.86 -10.55
CA PRO A 29 -7.33 -9.20 -11.15
C PRO A 29 -8.46 -9.38 -10.12
N GLN A 30 -8.11 -9.65 -8.87
CA GLN A 30 -9.03 -9.82 -7.76
C GLN A 30 -9.39 -8.48 -7.06
N GLY A 31 -8.80 -7.37 -7.49
CA GLY A 31 -9.04 -6.06 -6.90
C GLY A 31 -8.69 -5.99 -5.41
N LEU A 32 -7.67 -6.75 -5.00
CA LEU A 32 -7.27 -6.81 -3.60
C LEU A 32 -6.79 -5.45 -3.12
N LYS A 33 -7.07 -5.12 -1.86
CA LYS A 33 -6.45 -3.99 -1.18
C LYS A 33 -5.00 -4.35 -0.79
N PRO A 34 -4.09 -3.37 -0.66
CA PRO A 34 -2.71 -3.58 -0.22
C PRO A 34 -2.58 -4.43 1.06
N CYS A 35 -3.50 -4.26 2.01
CA CYS A 35 -3.52 -5.02 3.27
C CYS A 35 -3.83 -6.51 3.11
N CYS A 36 -4.47 -6.92 2.00
CA CYS A 36 -4.90 -8.29 1.72
C CYS A 36 -4.09 -8.96 0.60
N ALA A 37 -3.27 -8.20 -0.13
CA ALA A 37 -2.53 -8.65 -1.30
C ALA A 37 -1.49 -9.74 -0.99
N CYS A 38 -0.82 -9.64 0.17
CA CYS A 38 0.34 -10.46 0.51
C CYS A 38 0.29 -10.94 1.98
N PRO A 39 -0.69 -11.80 2.35
CA PRO A 39 -0.94 -12.15 3.75
C PRO A 39 0.24 -12.89 4.41
N GLN A 40 0.92 -13.79 3.69
CA GLN A 40 2.05 -14.54 4.25
C GLN A 40 3.25 -13.65 4.58
N THR A 41 3.68 -12.81 3.64
CA THR A 41 4.84 -11.92 3.86
C THR A 41 4.50 -10.79 4.82
N LYS A 42 3.24 -10.32 4.83
CA LYS A 42 2.75 -9.36 5.82
C LYS A 42 2.83 -9.93 7.24
N SER A 43 2.32 -11.15 7.46
CA SER A 43 2.33 -11.77 8.80
C SER A 43 3.75 -11.93 9.32
N ALA A 44 4.66 -12.46 8.51
CA ALA A 44 6.05 -12.64 8.91
C ALA A 44 6.73 -11.30 9.27
N ARG A 45 6.50 -10.26 8.45
CA ARG A 45 6.99 -8.90 8.74
C ARG A 45 6.40 -8.36 10.05
N ASP A 46 5.09 -8.45 10.21
CA ASP A 46 4.39 -7.90 11.38
C ASP A 46 4.85 -8.60 12.66
N ASP A 47 5.01 -9.92 12.64
CA ASP A 47 5.56 -10.70 13.77
C ASP A 47 6.99 -10.28 14.12
N CYS A 48 7.79 -9.90 13.13
CA CYS A 48 9.14 -9.38 13.36
C CYS A 48 9.11 -8.01 14.06
N PHE A 49 8.29 -7.08 13.59
CA PHE A 49 8.15 -5.77 14.23
C PHE A 49 7.51 -5.85 15.62
N LEU A 50 6.62 -6.81 15.88
CA LEU A 50 6.10 -7.07 17.23
C LEU A 50 7.18 -7.55 18.20
N LYS A 51 8.23 -8.23 17.70
CA LYS A 51 9.34 -8.73 18.52
C LYS A 51 10.41 -7.68 18.79
N TYR A 52 10.79 -6.89 17.78
CA TYR A 52 11.92 -5.96 17.85
C TYR A 52 11.50 -4.49 18.02
N GLY A 53 10.21 -4.17 17.85
CA GLY A 53 9.72 -2.80 17.82
C GLY A 53 10.24 -2.02 16.61
N THR A 54 9.94 -0.73 16.55
CA THR A 54 10.37 0.14 15.45
C THR A 54 11.82 0.60 15.59
N THR A 55 12.41 0.53 16.79
CA THR A 55 13.78 1.01 17.04
C THR A 55 14.82 0.08 16.42
N ASP A 56 14.68 -1.23 16.61
CA ASP A 56 15.60 -2.23 16.03
C ASP A 56 15.01 -2.90 14.76
N GLY A 57 13.71 -2.75 14.52
CA GLY A 57 12.98 -3.43 13.45
C GLY A 57 13.44 -3.05 12.04
N ASP A 58 13.88 -1.81 11.82
CA ASP A 58 14.29 -1.36 10.48
C ASP A 58 15.49 -2.16 9.93
N GLU A 59 16.46 -2.50 10.79
CA GLU A 59 17.59 -3.35 10.43
C GLU A 59 17.23 -4.84 10.57
N LYS A 60 16.59 -5.25 11.67
CA LYS A 60 16.34 -6.66 11.99
C LYS A 60 15.28 -7.31 11.08
N CYS A 61 14.34 -6.52 10.58
CA CYS A 61 13.23 -6.99 9.75
C CYS A 61 13.39 -6.59 8.27
N GLN A 62 14.54 -6.03 7.87
CA GLN A 62 14.77 -5.49 6.53
C GLN A 62 14.43 -6.49 5.42
N GLU A 63 14.91 -7.74 5.55
CA GLU A 63 14.66 -8.79 4.56
C GLU A 63 13.15 -9.10 4.44
N LEU A 64 12.43 -9.18 5.56
CA LEU A 64 10.99 -9.44 5.57
C LEU A 64 10.20 -8.27 4.96
N VAL A 65 10.65 -7.04 5.17
CA VAL A 65 10.11 -5.86 4.50
C VAL A 65 10.33 -5.95 2.99
N GLN A 66 11.54 -6.29 2.53
CA GLN A 66 11.82 -6.43 1.10
C GLN A 66 10.98 -7.54 0.46
N ASN A 67 10.81 -8.68 1.15
CA ASN A 67 9.95 -9.78 0.68
C ASN A 67 8.49 -9.34 0.56
N HIS A 68 7.99 -8.54 1.51
CA HIS A 68 6.64 -8.00 1.44
C HIS A 68 6.48 -7.02 0.27
N LEU A 69 7.42 -6.09 0.11
CA LEU A 69 7.42 -5.14 -1.01
C LEU A 69 7.54 -5.85 -2.36
N ALA A 70 8.38 -6.88 -2.48
CA ALA A 70 8.50 -7.68 -3.70
C ALA A 70 7.17 -8.33 -4.09
N CYS A 71 6.47 -8.93 -3.12
CA CYS A 71 5.15 -9.50 -3.35
C CYS A 71 4.15 -8.45 -3.86
N MET A 72 4.08 -7.28 -3.22
CA MET A 72 3.12 -6.27 -3.62
C MET A 72 3.48 -5.60 -4.97
N ARG A 73 4.77 -5.42 -5.27
CA ARG A 73 5.22 -4.97 -6.60
C ARG A 73 4.83 -5.96 -7.70
N GLY A 74 4.85 -7.26 -7.41
CA GLY A 74 4.36 -8.30 -8.32
C GLY A 74 2.87 -8.16 -8.68
N LEU A 75 2.08 -7.54 -7.81
CA LEU A 75 0.66 -7.24 -8.01
C LEU A 75 0.42 -5.82 -8.55
N GLY A 76 1.47 -5.11 -8.98
CA GLY A 76 1.35 -3.80 -9.60
C GLY A 76 1.14 -2.63 -8.64
N PHE A 77 1.21 -2.85 -7.32
CA PHE A 77 1.16 -1.75 -6.35
C PHE A 77 2.45 -0.91 -6.42
N LYS A 78 2.29 0.42 -6.33
CA LYS A 78 3.38 1.41 -6.37
C LYS A 78 3.49 2.06 -4.98
N PHE A 79 4.72 2.18 -4.47
CA PHE A 79 5.07 2.74 -3.15
C PHE A 79 6.04 3.89 -3.30
#